data_AF-A0A2A5YBB8-F1
#
_entry.id   AF-A0A2A5YBB8-F1
#
_cell.length_a   1.000
_cell.length_b   1.000
_cell.length_c   1.000
_cell.angle_alpha   90.00
_cell.angle_beta   90.00
_cell.angle_gamma   90.00
#
_symmetry.space_group_name_H-M   'P 1'
#
loop_
_entity.id
_entity.type
_entity.pdbx_description
1 polymer ?
#
loop_
_entity_poly.entity_id
_entity_poly.type
_entity_poly.pdbx_seq_one_letter_code
_entity_poly.pdbx_strand_id
1 'polypeptide(L)'
;MKILKSWLNDWIDVDKISGDDLSEALESLGFEIETRTDISSNYKNIVVGKVLEIYPHPNADKVRVTKVDTGNNIFEIVCGAWNFDVGAIVPVALPKSEIKDNFLIDKRDIRGVESNGMICSADELDLWEDNAGILLLNDNLKPGTDFSSIYPQNDIVWDIGVTPNRGDCMSHLGVARELSHYFKKPLLENSAQLNPTIENILSLNSGKINECNTYAGIEIENILITDSSFKVRYRLSQVGTRIINNVVDFTNYVLYDIGQPLHAFD
;
A
#
# COMPACT_ATOMS: atom_id res chain seq x y z
N MET A 1 -18.47 -3.74 -2.04
CA MET A 1 -17.17 -3.67 -2.75
C MET A 1 -16.51 -2.37 -2.34
N LYS A 2 -15.27 -2.43 -1.86
CA LYS A 2 -14.55 -1.22 -1.45
C LYS A 2 -13.82 -0.55 -2.62
N ILE A 3 -13.96 0.76 -2.74
CA ILE A 3 -13.27 1.61 -3.72
C ILE A 3 -12.61 2.81 -3.05
N LEU A 4 -11.43 3.20 -3.54
CA LEU A 4 -10.65 4.32 -3.01
C LEU A 4 -10.69 5.51 -3.96
N LYS A 5 -10.85 6.73 -3.43
CA LYS A 5 -10.79 7.96 -4.24
C LYS A 5 -9.44 8.10 -4.94
N SER A 6 -8.35 7.91 -4.20
CA SER A 6 -6.99 7.99 -4.76
C SER A 6 -6.73 6.95 -5.85
N TRP A 7 -7.46 5.83 -5.85
CA TRP A 7 -7.34 4.79 -6.87
C TRP A 7 -8.20 5.07 -8.08
N LEU A 8 -9.43 5.55 -7.88
CA LEU A 8 -10.26 6.07 -8.99
C LEU A 8 -9.51 7.16 -9.78
N ASN A 9 -8.70 7.98 -9.10
CA ASN A 9 -7.93 9.04 -9.74
C ASN A 9 -6.91 8.55 -10.80
N ASP A 10 -6.49 7.28 -10.74
CA ASP A 10 -5.65 6.68 -11.79
C ASP A 10 -6.42 6.47 -13.11
N TRP A 11 -7.76 6.43 -13.06
CA TRP A 11 -8.64 6.16 -14.19
C TRP A 11 -9.50 7.36 -14.61
N ILE A 12 -9.77 8.30 -13.70
CA ILE A 12 -10.57 9.50 -13.94
C ILE A 12 -10.15 10.61 -12.97
N ASP A 13 -9.86 11.81 -13.48
CA ASP A 13 -9.48 12.97 -12.63
C ASP A 13 -10.65 13.40 -11.71
N VAL A 14 -10.61 12.95 -10.46
CA VAL A 14 -11.59 13.21 -9.39
C VAL A 14 -11.00 14.02 -8.24
N ASP A 15 -9.74 14.48 -8.35
CA ASP A 15 -9.04 15.19 -7.28
C ASP A 15 -9.82 16.42 -6.78
N LYS A 16 -10.40 17.18 -7.71
CA LYS A 16 -11.17 18.40 -7.43
C LYS A 16 -12.63 18.16 -7.07
N ILE A 17 -13.11 16.92 -7.12
CA ILE A 17 -14.49 16.58 -6.79
C ILE A 17 -14.56 16.25 -5.30
N SER A 18 -15.54 16.81 -4.59
CA SER A 18 -15.69 16.53 -3.16
C SER A 18 -16.10 15.08 -2.91
N GLY A 19 -15.84 14.57 -1.70
CA GLY A 19 -16.31 13.24 -1.31
C GLY A 19 -17.83 13.13 -1.33
N ASP A 20 -18.53 14.23 -1.01
CA ASP A 20 -19.99 14.29 -1.00
C ASP A 20 -20.56 14.22 -2.43
N ASP A 21 -19.98 14.97 -3.38
CA ASP A 21 -20.39 14.92 -4.79
C ASP A 21 -20.12 13.54 -5.40
N LEU A 22 -19.02 12.88 -5.03
CA LEU A 22 -18.74 11.50 -5.44
C LEU A 22 -19.75 10.52 -4.85
N SER A 23 -20.11 10.68 -3.57
CA SER A 23 -21.16 9.89 -2.94
C SER A 23 -22.52 10.04 -3.65
N GLU A 24 -22.92 11.28 -3.96
CA GLU A 24 -24.17 11.55 -4.71
C GLU A 24 -24.14 10.91 -6.11
N ALA A 25 -23.01 10.99 -6.81
CA ALA A 25 -22.83 10.37 -8.11
C ALA A 25 -22.95 8.86 -8.05
N LEU A 26 -22.31 8.20 -7.08
CA LEU A 26 -22.37 6.75 -6.91
C LEU A 26 -23.82 6.27 -6.68
N GLU A 27 -24.54 6.90 -5.75
CA GLU A 27 -25.95 6.59 -5.47
C GLU A 27 -26.84 6.84 -6.69
N SER A 28 -26.63 7.95 -7.41
CA SER A 28 -27.37 8.28 -8.63
C SER A 28 -27.15 7.27 -9.76
N LEU A 29 -25.99 6.62 -9.78
CA LEU A 29 -25.62 5.56 -10.72
C LEU A 29 -26.14 4.16 -10.26
N GLY A 30 -26.79 4.09 -9.10
CA GLY A 30 -27.37 2.87 -8.55
C GLY A 30 -26.41 2.04 -7.70
N PHE A 31 -25.29 2.62 -7.25
CA PHE A 31 -24.40 2.02 -6.28
C PHE A 31 -24.81 2.43 -4.86
N GLU A 32 -25.44 1.52 -4.13
CA GLU A 32 -25.81 1.74 -2.73
C GLU A 32 -24.53 1.85 -1.88
N ILE A 33 -24.34 2.96 -1.16
CA ILE A 33 -23.19 3.13 -0.29
C ILE A 33 -23.53 2.53 1.08
N GLU A 34 -22.96 1.36 1.37
CA GLU A 34 -23.11 0.70 2.67
C GLU A 34 -22.34 1.47 3.75
N THR A 35 -21.10 1.86 3.45
CA THR A 35 -20.28 2.69 4.33
C THR A 35 -19.39 3.64 3.55
N ARG A 36 -19.10 4.80 4.14
CA ARG A 36 -18.05 5.70 3.71
C ARG A 36 -17.11 5.95 4.88
N THR A 37 -15.81 5.87 4.63
CA THR A 37 -14.77 6.16 5.62
C THR A 37 -13.81 7.19 5.03
N ASP A 38 -13.77 8.37 5.64
CA ASP A 38 -12.74 9.36 5.36
C ASP A 38 -11.49 8.95 6.15
N ILE A 39 -10.46 8.51 5.44
CA ILE A 39 -9.17 8.13 6.00
C ILE A 39 -8.43 9.42 6.32
N SER A 40 -7.94 9.51 7.55
CA SER A 40 -6.96 10.52 7.94
C SER A 40 -5.79 9.82 8.62
N SER A 41 -4.60 10.41 8.51
CA SER A 41 -3.41 9.85 9.16
C SER A 41 -3.57 9.89 10.68
N ASN A 42 -3.46 8.72 11.32
CA ASN A 42 -3.39 8.62 12.78
C ASN A 42 -1.96 8.75 13.33
N TYR A 43 -1.05 9.34 12.54
CA TYR A 43 0.32 9.63 12.92
C TYR A 43 0.70 11.07 12.61
N LYS A 44 1.71 11.61 13.32
CA LYS A 44 2.26 12.95 13.11
C LYS A 44 3.77 12.96 13.25
N ASN A 45 4.43 13.82 12.47
CA ASN A 45 5.88 14.05 12.51
C ASN A 45 6.71 12.78 12.30
N ILE A 46 6.33 11.95 11.32
CA ILE A 46 7.09 10.75 10.97
C ILE A 46 8.04 11.08 9.83
N VAL A 47 9.30 10.70 9.96
CA VAL A 47 10.34 10.97 8.95
C VAL A 47 10.90 9.66 8.43
N VAL A 48 11.37 9.66 7.19
CA VAL A 48 12.13 8.55 6.64
C VAL A 48 13.52 8.55 7.25
N GLY A 49 13.99 7.38 7.69
CA GLY A 49 15.34 7.16 8.19
C GLY A 49 16.05 6.02 7.46
N LYS A 50 17.39 6.02 7.54
CA LYS A 50 18.24 4.94 7.04
C LYS A 50 19.04 4.32 8.17
N VAL A 51 18.96 3.00 8.31
CA VAL A 51 19.72 2.26 9.31
C VAL A 51 21.19 2.19 8.89
N LEU A 52 22.08 2.79 9.68
CA LEU A 52 23.52 2.82 9.42
C LEU A 52 24.26 1.68 10.14
N GLU A 53 23.87 1.37 11.37
CA GLU A 53 24.51 0.36 12.21
C GLU A 53 23.45 -0.38 13.03
N ILE A 54 23.69 -1.67 13.29
CA ILE A 54 22.89 -2.50 14.21
C ILE A 54 23.88 -3.24 15.12
N TYR A 55 23.67 -3.16 16.44
CA TYR A 55 24.47 -3.89 17.43
C TYR A 55 23.59 -4.45 18.55
N PRO A 56 24.02 -5.53 19.21
CA PRO A 56 23.28 -6.13 20.32
C PRO A 56 23.15 -5.13 21.48
N HIS A 57 21.99 -5.17 22.13
CA HIS A 57 21.77 -4.35 23.31
C HIS A 57 22.58 -4.92 24.50
N PRO A 58 23.39 -4.11 25.20
CA PRO A 58 24.34 -4.60 26.21
C PRO A 58 23.67 -5.33 27.38
N ASN A 59 22.43 -4.93 27.71
CA ASN A 59 21.67 -5.43 28.85
C ASN A 59 20.35 -6.16 28.48
N ALA A 60 20.14 -6.53 27.22
CA ALA A 60 18.90 -7.18 26.77
C ALA A 60 19.06 -8.00 25.48
N ASP A 61 18.57 -9.25 25.48
CA ASP A 61 18.74 -10.15 24.34
C ASP A 61 17.62 -10.05 23.29
N LYS A 62 16.47 -9.45 23.66
CA LYS A 62 15.27 -9.37 22.80
C LYS A 62 15.19 -8.08 21.96
N VAL A 63 16.14 -7.17 22.13
CA VAL A 63 16.18 -5.89 21.43
C VAL A 63 17.58 -5.60 20.92
N ARG A 64 17.66 -4.77 19.88
CA ARG A 64 18.90 -4.32 19.26
C ARG A 64 18.97 -2.80 19.34
N VAL A 65 20.18 -2.26 19.38
CA VAL A 65 20.40 -0.82 19.24
C VAL A 65 20.75 -0.55 17.79
N THR A 66 20.12 0.46 17.23
CA THR A 66 20.31 0.89 15.85
C THR A 66 20.75 2.33 15.80
N LYS A 67 21.65 2.68 14.88
CA LYS A 67 21.92 4.07 14.51
C LYS A 67 21.17 4.38 13.23
N VAL A 68 20.29 5.37 13.28
CA VAL A 68 19.43 5.72 12.16
C VAL A 68 19.69 7.17 11.76
N ASP A 69 20.07 7.37 10.50
CA ASP A 69 20.18 8.69 9.88
C ASP A 69 18.78 9.16 9.49
N THR A 70 18.37 10.33 9.99
CA THR A 70 17.11 10.98 9.62
C THR A 70 17.34 12.24 8.77
N GLY A 71 18.44 12.29 8.03
CA GLY A 71 18.85 13.36 7.12
C GLY A 71 19.66 14.47 7.80
N ASN A 72 19.15 15.00 8.91
CA ASN A 72 19.82 16.08 9.65
C ASN A 72 20.68 15.58 10.81
N ASN A 73 20.29 14.46 11.44
CA ASN A 73 20.93 13.92 12.63
C ASN A 73 20.90 12.39 12.57
N ILE A 74 21.82 11.77 13.32
CA ILE A 74 21.84 10.34 13.55
C ILE A 74 21.35 10.10 14.97
N PHE A 75 20.36 9.23 15.13
CA PHE A 75 19.78 8.88 16.42
C PHE A 75 20.06 7.41 16.76
N GLU A 76 20.36 7.15 18.02
CA GLU A 76 20.34 5.79 18.58
C GLU A 76 18.90 5.44 18.96
N ILE A 77 18.38 4.36 18.38
CA ILE A 77 17.02 3.86 18.59
C ILE A 77 17.09 2.38 18.93
N VAL A 78 16.45 1.99 20.02
CA VAL A 78 16.32 0.58 20.41
C VAL A 78 15.12 -0.01 19.68
N CYS A 79 15.34 -1.10 18.95
CA CYS A 79 14.31 -1.78 18.15
C CYS A 79 14.24 -3.27 18.50
N GLY A 80 13.02 -3.79 18.63
CA GLY A 80 12.78 -5.23 18.90
C GLY A 80 12.58 -6.08 17.66
N ALA A 81 12.43 -5.48 16.47
CA ALA A 81 12.18 -6.20 15.23
C ALA A 81 13.46 -6.75 14.61
N TRP A 82 13.33 -7.87 13.90
CA TRP A 82 14.44 -8.62 13.28
C TRP A 82 14.33 -8.73 11.76
N ASN A 83 13.31 -8.15 11.15
CA ASN A 83 13.00 -8.23 9.72
C ASN A 83 13.78 -7.21 8.86
N PHE A 84 14.88 -6.66 9.35
CA PHE A 84 15.67 -5.65 8.64
C PHE A 84 17.14 -5.66 9.03
N ASP A 85 17.96 -5.17 8.09
CA ASP A 85 19.41 -5.12 8.16
C ASP A 85 19.95 -3.69 7.95
N VAL A 86 21.27 -3.54 8.10
CA VAL A 86 21.98 -2.29 7.80
C VAL A 86 21.71 -1.87 6.36
N GLY A 87 21.39 -0.59 6.17
CA GLY A 87 21.02 -0.01 4.89
C GLY A 87 19.51 0.16 4.69
N ALA A 88 18.68 -0.51 5.50
CA ALA A 88 17.22 -0.44 5.38
C ALA A 88 16.69 0.99 5.51
N ILE A 89 15.71 1.34 4.67
CA ILE A 89 14.95 2.59 4.75
C ILE A 89 13.64 2.34 5.49
N VAL A 90 13.39 3.11 6.54
CA VAL A 90 12.33 2.83 7.53
C VAL A 90 11.63 4.12 7.98
N PRO A 91 10.36 4.08 8.39
CA PRO A 91 9.73 5.22 9.04
C PRO A 91 10.22 5.33 10.50
N VAL A 92 10.53 6.56 10.90
CA VAL A 92 11.05 6.89 12.23
C VAL A 92 10.14 7.91 12.88
N ALA A 93 9.63 7.57 14.05
CA ALA A 93 8.97 8.49 14.95
C ALA A 93 10.00 9.04 15.94
N LEU A 94 10.26 10.35 15.87
CA LEU A 94 11.17 11.05 16.76
C LEU A 94 10.42 11.54 18.00
N PRO A 95 11.10 12.03 19.05
CA PRO A 95 10.42 12.65 20.18
C PRO A 95 9.47 13.77 19.71
N LYS A 96 8.25 13.79 20.26
CA LYS A 96 7.10 14.63 19.85
C LYS A 96 6.35 14.17 18.60
N SER A 97 6.69 13.03 18.01
CA SER A 97 5.84 12.35 17.04
C SER A 97 4.65 11.70 17.74
N GLU A 98 3.55 11.55 17.02
CA GLU A 98 2.37 10.79 17.45
C GLU A 98 2.19 9.61 16.51
N ILE A 99 1.83 8.46 17.06
CA ILE A 99 1.45 7.25 16.30
C ILE A 99 0.02 6.84 16.67
N LYS A 100 -0.45 5.67 16.22
CA LYS A 100 -1.78 5.12 16.50
C LYS A 100 -2.21 5.30 17.96
N ASP A 101 -3.50 5.54 18.17
CA ASP A 101 -4.12 5.86 19.46
C ASP A 101 -3.58 7.14 20.14
N ASN A 102 -3.05 8.08 19.35
CA ASN A 102 -2.41 9.33 19.81
C ASN A 102 -1.24 9.08 20.78
N PHE A 103 -0.52 7.97 20.61
CA PHE A 103 0.61 7.64 21.46
C PHE A 103 1.79 8.56 21.16
N LEU A 104 2.17 9.37 22.15
CA LEU A 104 3.27 10.33 22.03
C LEU A 104 4.63 9.63 22.19
N ILE A 105 5.50 9.84 21.22
CA ILE A 105 6.88 9.37 21.26
C ILE A 105 7.73 10.35 22.07
N ASP A 106 8.52 9.80 22.98
CA ASP A 106 9.47 10.53 23.81
C ASP A 106 10.74 9.69 23.98
N LYS A 107 11.80 10.33 24.48
CA LYS A 107 13.04 9.64 24.85
C LYS A 107 12.79 8.68 26.00
N ARG A 108 13.33 7.46 25.90
CA ARG A 108 13.18 6.45 26.95
C ARG A 108 14.50 5.75 27.22
N ASP A 109 14.81 5.58 28.50
CA ASP A 109 15.87 4.65 28.91
C ASP A 109 15.32 3.22 28.83
N ILE A 110 15.99 2.38 28.06
CA ILE A 110 15.70 0.96 27.97
C ILE A 110 16.91 0.24 28.53
N ARG A 111 16.85 -0.07 29.84
CA ARG A 111 17.91 -0.82 30.54
C ARG A 111 19.31 -0.21 30.37
N GLY A 112 19.41 1.11 30.54
CA GLY A 112 20.67 1.86 30.50
C GLY A 112 21.12 2.32 29.11
N VAL A 113 20.32 2.10 28.06
CA VAL A 113 20.53 2.69 26.73
C VAL A 113 19.39 3.66 26.45
N GLU A 114 19.73 4.91 26.11
CA GLU A 114 18.73 5.92 25.72
C GLU A 114 18.25 5.69 24.29
N SER A 115 16.95 5.44 24.11
CA SER A 115 16.30 5.37 22.79
C SER A 115 15.71 6.73 22.44
N ASN A 116 16.19 7.32 21.36
CA ASN A 116 15.81 8.65 20.88
C ASN A 116 14.70 8.61 19.81
N GLY A 117 13.71 7.74 20.01
CA GLY A 117 12.59 7.55 19.09
C GLY A 117 12.17 6.08 18.97
N MET A 118 11.47 5.79 17.88
CA MET A 118 10.95 4.48 17.52
C MET A 118 11.02 4.29 16.01
N ILE A 119 11.46 3.11 15.55
CA ILE A 119 11.28 2.68 14.16
C ILE A 119 9.92 2.01 14.08
N CYS A 120 9.05 2.45 13.16
CA CYS A 120 7.65 2.07 13.18
C CYS A 120 7.32 0.90 12.24
N SER A 121 6.38 0.07 12.67
CA SER A 121 5.63 -0.90 11.87
C SER A 121 4.48 -0.26 11.11
N ALA A 122 3.88 -1.01 10.19
CA ALA A 122 2.67 -0.56 9.48
C ALA A 122 1.46 -0.42 10.42
N ASP A 123 1.34 -1.28 11.43
CA ASP A 123 0.26 -1.23 12.42
C ASP A 123 0.39 -0.02 13.36
N GLU A 124 1.61 0.29 13.83
CA GLU A 124 1.85 1.48 14.66
C GLU A 124 1.53 2.78 13.91
N LEU A 125 1.70 2.80 12.58
CA LEU A 125 1.32 3.92 11.72
C LEU A 125 -0.13 3.84 11.22
N ASP A 126 -0.91 2.86 11.70
CA ASP A 126 -2.30 2.61 11.34
C ASP A 126 -2.55 2.49 9.83
N LEU A 127 -1.64 1.82 9.13
CA LEU A 127 -1.71 1.63 7.67
C LEU A 127 -2.40 0.31 7.32
N TRP A 128 -1.96 -0.78 7.94
CA TRP A 128 -2.56 -2.11 7.86
C TRP A 128 -2.02 -3.00 8.98
N GLU A 129 -2.74 -4.06 9.30
CA GLU A 129 -2.25 -5.07 10.22
C GLU A 129 -1.04 -5.78 9.62
N ASP A 130 0.10 -5.63 10.29
CA ASP A 130 1.33 -6.32 9.95
C ASP A 130 1.93 -6.92 11.22
N ASN A 131 2.19 -8.22 11.17
CA ASN A 131 2.83 -8.96 12.27
C ASN A 131 4.31 -9.27 11.97
N ALA A 132 4.83 -8.85 10.82
CA ALA A 132 6.16 -9.22 10.35
C ALA A 132 7.30 -8.36 10.94
N GLY A 133 6.97 -7.21 11.54
CA GLY A 133 7.94 -6.32 12.18
C GLY A 133 7.80 -4.88 11.74
N ILE A 134 8.93 -4.18 11.55
CA ILE A 134 8.92 -2.77 11.11
C ILE A 134 8.58 -2.64 9.62
N LEU A 135 8.08 -1.47 9.22
CA LEU A 135 7.75 -1.18 7.83
C LEU A 135 9.03 -0.88 7.04
N LEU A 136 9.30 -1.69 6.02
CA LEU A 136 10.36 -1.43 5.04
C LEU A 136 9.86 -0.55 3.90
N LEU A 137 10.61 0.52 3.63
CA LEU A 137 10.33 1.48 2.57
C LEU A 137 11.27 1.26 1.38
N ASN A 138 10.96 1.93 0.26
CA ASN A 138 11.78 1.85 -0.94
C ASN A 138 13.16 2.50 -0.71
N ASP A 139 14.23 1.81 -1.15
CA ASP A 139 15.63 2.23 -1.01
C ASP A 139 15.96 3.60 -1.64
N ASN A 140 15.14 4.07 -2.58
CA ASN A 140 15.34 5.35 -3.26
C ASN A 140 14.91 6.57 -2.43
N LEU A 141 14.24 6.37 -1.30
CA LEU A 141 13.78 7.46 -0.44
C LEU A 141 14.94 8.04 0.38
N LYS A 142 14.98 9.37 0.48
CA LYS A 142 16.07 10.06 1.18
C LYS A 142 15.76 10.15 2.67
N PRO A 143 16.75 9.93 3.54
CA PRO A 143 16.63 10.25 4.97
C PRO A 143 16.17 11.69 5.19
N GLY A 144 15.24 11.88 6.12
CA GLY A 144 14.63 13.16 6.46
C GLY A 144 13.43 13.55 5.59
N THR A 145 13.08 12.77 4.56
CA THR A 145 11.82 12.96 3.84
C THR A 145 10.63 12.81 4.80
N ASP A 146 9.67 13.73 4.71
CA ASP A 146 8.42 13.63 5.46
C ASP A 146 7.63 12.42 5.00
N PHE A 147 7.32 11.50 5.91
CA PHE A 147 6.58 10.28 5.59
C PHE A 147 5.19 10.60 5.01
N SER A 148 4.58 11.71 5.42
CA SER A 148 3.30 12.19 4.88
C SER A 148 3.36 12.66 3.42
N SER A 149 4.55 12.93 2.89
CA SER A 149 4.72 13.23 1.46
C SER A 149 4.72 11.96 0.60
N ILE A 150 4.93 10.80 1.22
CA ILE A 150 4.96 9.49 0.57
C ILE A 150 3.59 8.81 0.69
N TYR A 151 2.95 8.97 1.85
CA TYR A 151 1.61 8.46 2.12
C TYR A 151 0.60 9.62 2.06
N PRO A 152 -0.36 9.59 1.11
CA PRO A 152 -1.42 10.59 1.09
C PRO A 152 -2.13 10.57 2.44
N GLN A 153 -2.10 11.71 3.14
CA GLN A 153 -2.61 11.75 4.51
C GLN A 153 -4.12 11.56 4.60
N ASN A 154 -4.81 11.78 3.48
CA ASN A 154 -6.25 11.76 3.40
C ASN A 154 -6.68 10.99 2.15
N ASP A 155 -7.61 10.07 2.32
CA ASP A 155 -8.28 9.37 1.24
C ASP A 155 -9.72 9.08 1.65
N ILE A 156 -10.56 8.62 0.73
CA ILE A 156 -11.93 8.22 1.02
C ILE A 156 -12.14 6.82 0.48
N VAL A 157 -12.65 5.94 1.34
CA VAL A 157 -13.10 4.61 0.97
C VAL A 157 -14.62 4.57 0.99
N TRP A 158 -15.23 4.08 -0.09
CA TRP A 158 -16.64 3.71 -0.11
C TRP A 158 -16.75 2.20 -0.18
N ASP A 159 -17.59 1.61 0.66
CA ASP A 159 -18.08 0.25 0.45
C ASP A 159 -19.43 0.33 -0.26
N ILE A 160 -19.45 -0.08 -1.53
CA ILE A 160 -20.61 0.02 -2.40
C ILE A 160 -21.22 -1.34 -2.71
N GLY A 161 -22.55 -1.42 -2.70
CA GLY A 161 -23.33 -2.53 -3.22
C GLY A 161 -23.29 -2.53 -4.75
N VAL A 162 -22.76 -3.59 -5.34
CA VAL A 162 -22.80 -3.81 -6.79
C VAL A 162 -23.83 -4.90 -7.08
N THR A 163 -24.83 -4.57 -7.90
CA THR A 163 -25.90 -5.52 -8.24
C THR A 163 -25.38 -6.65 -9.16
N PRO A 164 -25.98 -7.85 -9.11
CA PRO A 164 -25.47 -9.02 -9.86
C PRO A 164 -25.39 -8.84 -11.39
N ASN A 165 -26.18 -7.91 -11.95
CA ASN A 165 -26.15 -7.58 -13.37
C ASN A 165 -25.04 -6.59 -13.75
N ARG A 166 -24.26 -6.08 -12.78
CA ARG A 166 -23.20 -5.08 -12.96
C ARG A 166 -21.81 -5.62 -12.58
N GLY A 167 -21.50 -6.85 -12.99
CA GLY A 167 -20.17 -7.43 -12.78
C GLY A 167 -19.02 -6.60 -13.38
N ASP A 168 -19.32 -5.78 -14.39
CA ASP A 168 -18.39 -4.80 -14.97
C ASP A 168 -17.88 -3.75 -13.95
N CYS A 169 -18.68 -3.47 -12.91
CA CYS A 169 -18.37 -2.51 -11.85
C CYS A 169 -17.68 -3.12 -10.63
N MET A 170 -17.34 -4.42 -10.66
CA MET A 170 -16.55 -5.07 -9.60
C MET A 170 -15.05 -4.72 -9.68
N SER A 171 -14.73 -3.49 -10.07
CA SER A 171 -13.36 -2.95 -10.19
C SER A 171 -13.34 -1.43 -10.19
N HIS A 172 -12.18 -0.85 -9.86
CA HIS A 172 -11.99 0.61 -9.91
C HIS A 172 -12.19 1.17 -11.32
N LEU A 173 -11.70 0.48 -12.36
CA LEU A 173 -11.94 0.85 -13.75
C LEU A 173 -13.43 0.83 -14.12
N GLY A 174 -14.17 -0.17 -13.66
CA GLY A 174 -15.60 -0.28 -13.90
C GLY A 174 -16.38 0.91 -13.32
N VAL A 175 -16.14 1.22 -12.04
CA VAL A 175 -16.75 2.36 -11.37
C VAL A 175 -16.28 3.68 -11.99
N ALA A 176 -14.99 3.83 -12.30
CA ALA A 176 -14.45 5.02 -12.95
C ALA A 176 -15.12 5.30 -14.30
N ARG A 177 -15.49 4.25 -15.06
CA ARG A 177 -16.21 4.39 -16.34
C ARG A 177 -17.60 4.98 -16.15
N GLU A 178 -18.32 4.58 -15.10
CA GLU A 178 -19.63 5.15 -14.78
C GLU A 178 -19.52 6.61 -14.32
N LEU A 179 -18.56 6.89 -13.43
CA LEU A 179 -18.27 8.25 -12.97
C LEU A 179 -17.81 9.17 -14.12
N SER A 180 -17.08 8.62 -15.10
CA SER A 180 -16.66 9.33 -16.32
C SER A 180 -17.87 9.82 -17.10
N HIS A 181 -18.89 8.98 -17.25
CA HIS A 181 -20.15 9.36 -17.88
C HIS A 181 -20.91 10.42 -17.07
N TYR A 182 -21.04 10.22 -15.75
CA TYR A 182 -21.75 11.12 -14.85
C TYR A 182 -21.16 12.53 -14.83
N PHE A 183 -19.85 12.64 -14.61
CA PHE A 183 -19.14 13.93 -14.54
C PHE A 183 -18.71 14.49 -15.91
N LYS A 184 -18.97 13.76 -17.00
CA LYS A 184 -18.54 14.11 -18.36
C LYS A 184 -17.02 14.38 -18.44
N LYS A 185 -16.24 13.57 -17.74
CA LYS A 185 -14.78 13.60 -17.74
C LYS A 185 -14.24 12.42 -18.55
N PRO A 186 -13.15 12.59 -19.32
CA PRO A 186 -12.56 11.47 -20.03
C PRO A 186 -12.00 10.44 -19.05
N LEU A 187 -12.10 9.15 -19.41
CA LEU A 187 -11.26 8.13 -18.80
C LEU A 187 -9.80 8.37 -19.19
N LEU A 188 -8.91 8.19 -18.24
CA LEU A 188 -7.47 8.24 -18.45
C LEU A 188 -7.01 6.94 -19.13
N GLU A 189 -6.10 7.08 -20.09
CA GLU A 189 -5.47 5.94 -20.72
C GLU A 189 -4.30 5.47 -19.84
N ASN A 190 -4.42 4.26 -19.31
CA ASN A 190 -3.38 3.63 -18.48
C ASN A 190 -2.97 2.31 -19.12
N SER A 191 -2.31 2.42 -20.28
CA SER A 191 -1.74 1.30 -21.01
C SER A 191 -0.22 1.40 -21.04
N ALA A 192 0.46 0.28 -20.88
CA ALA A 192 1.91 0.19 -21.00
C ALA A 192 2.27 -0.84 -22.08
N GLN A 193 3.13 -0.45 -23.01
CA GLN A 193 3.66 -1.39 -23.99
C GLN A 193 4.71 -2.28 -23.31
N LEU A 194 4.48 -3.59 -23.33
CA LEU A 194 5.45 -4.58 -22.88
C LEU A 194 6.43 -4.89 -24.02
N ASN A 195 7.73 -4.82 -23.73
CA ASN A 195 8.78 -5.27 -24.63
C ASN A 195 9.33 -6.60 -24.07
N PRO A 196 8.92 -7.76 -24.62
CA PRO A 196 9.36 -9.05 -24.10
C PRO A 196 10.87 -9.19 -24.27
N THR A 197 11.55 -9.62 -23.20
CA THR A 197 13.00 -9.87 -23.18
C THR A 197 13.35 -11.35 -23.22
N ILE A 198 12.34 -12.22 -23.06
CA ILE A 198 12.47 -13.67 -23.07
C ILE A 198 11.74 -14.25 -24.29
N GLU A 199 12.21 -15.41 -24.76
CA GLU A 199 11.51 -16.16 -25.78
C GLU A 199 10.25 -16.80 -25.18
N ASN A 200 9.11 -16.67 -25.86
CA ASN A 200 7.88 -17.30 -25.38
C ASN A 200 7.92 -18.81 -25.68
N ILE A 201 8.08 -19.62 -24.64
CA ILE A 201 8.05 -21.09 -24.73
C ILE A 201 6.69 -21.69 -24.32
N LEU A 202 5.77 -20.87 -23.79
CA LEU A 202 4.46 -21.33 -23.35
C LEU A 202 3.54 -21.63 -24.54
N SER A 203 3.04 -22.87 -24.60
CA SER A 203 1.97 -23.27 -25.51
C SER A 203 0.68 -23.43 -24.72
N LEU A 204 -0.24 -22.48 -24.89
CA LEU A 204 -1.50 -22.42 -24.15
C LEU A 204 -2.68 -22.64 -25.09
N ASN A 205 -3.70 -23.34 -24.59
CA ASN A 205 -4.95 -23.60 -25.32
C ASN A 205 -6.10 -23.67 -24.30
N SER A 206 -7.18 -22.91 -24.53
CA SER A 206 -8.40 -22.97 -23.70
C SER A 206 -9.18 -24.29 -23.84
N GLY A 207 -8.73 -25.18 -24.72
CA GLY A 207 -9.33 -26.47 -24.99
C GLY A 207 -10.51 -26.37 -25.96
N LYS A 208 -11.42 -27.34 -25.89
CA LYS A 208 -12.66 -27.41 -26.69
C LYS A 208 -13.93 -27.27 -25.85
N ILE A 209 -13.76 -26.86 -24.60
CA ILE A 209 -14.80 -26.82 -23.57
C ILE A 209 -15.35 -25.38 -23.56
N ASN A 210 -16.68 -25.24 -23.58
CA ASN A 210 -17.35 -23.94 -23.73
C ASN A 210 -17.27 -23.05 -22.47
N GLU A 211 -16.76 -23.60 -21.37
CA GLU A 211 -16.64 -22.97 -20.06
C GLU A 211 -15.42 -22.05 -19.95
N CYS A 212 -14.49 -22.10 -20.91
CA CYS A 212 -13.31 -21.23 -20.98
C CYS A 212 -13.18 -20.59 -22.37
N ASN A 213 -13.64 -19.34 -22.52
CA ASN A 213 -13.56 -18.63 -23.78
C ASN A 213 -12.12 -18.26 -24.17
N THR A 214 -11.30 -17.87 -23.18
CA THR A 214 -9.93 -17.42 -23.37
C THR A 214 -9.05 -17.93 -22.24
N TYR A 215 -7.90 -18.48 -22.59
CA TYR A 215 -6.84 -18.82 -21.64
C TYR A 215 -5.54 -18.19 -22.13
N ALA A 216 -4.95 -17.31 -21.32
CA ALA A 216 -3.72 -16.61 -21.61
C ALA A 216 -2.78 -16.74 -20.42
N GLY A 217 -1.49 -16.65 -20.70
CA GLY A 217 -0.44 -16.75 -19.69
C GLY A 217 0.80 -16.03 -20.21
N ILE A 218 1.59 -15.57 -19.25
CA ILE A 218 2.86 -14.91 -19.49
C ILE A 218 3.89 -15.56 -18.56
N GLU A 219 5.08 -15.79 -19.08
CA GLU A 219 6.22 -16.24 -18.30
C GLU A 219 7.02 -15.03 -17.81
N ILE A 220 7.45 -15.07 -16.55
CA ILE A 220 8.29 -14.05 -15.94
C ILE A 220 9.41 -14.78 -15.21
N GLU A 221 10.62 -14.70 -15.75
CA GLU A 221 11.80 -15.34 -15.15
C GLU A 221 12.53 -14.40 -14.19
N ASN A 222 13.32 -14.98 -13.27
CA ASN A 222 14.23 -14.26 -12.38
C ASN A 222 13.55 -13.21 -11.49
N ILE A 223 12.30 -13.46 -11.11
CA ILE A 223 11.59 -12.61 -10.15
C ILE A 223 12.11 -12.86 -8.74
N LEU A 224 12.46 -11.78 -8.03
CA LEU A 224 12.77 -11.85 -6.60
C LEU A 224 11.46 -11.72 -5.83
N ILE A 225 11.14 -12.71 -4.99
CA ILE A 225 9.97 -12.64 -4.11
C ILE A 225 10.28 -11.72 -2.93
N THR A 226 9.59 -10.59 -2.88
CA THR A 226 9.74 -9.54 -1.85
C THR A 226 8.38 -8.96 -1.49
N ASP A 227 8.36 -7.94 -0.63
CA ASP A 227 7.18 -7.09 -0.47
C ASP A 227 6.80 -6.40 -1.80
N SER A 228 5.50 -6.21 -2.02
CA SER A 228 5.02 -5.33 -3.09
C SER A 228 5.29 -3.86 -2.78
N SER A 229 5.18 -3.02 -3.81
CA SER A 229 5.32 -1.58 -3.62
C SER A 229 4.31 -1.05 -2.60
N PHE A 230 4.70 -0.01 -1.87
CA PHE A 230 3.85 0.61 -0.85
C PHE A 230 2.45 0.98 -1.37
N LYS A 231 2.36 1.60 -2.55
CA LYS A 231 1.09 1.98 -3.19
C LYS A 231 0.15 0.78 -3.36
N VAL A 232 0.69 -0.38 -3.73
CA VAL A 232 -0.08 -1.63 -3.89
C VAL A 232 -0.53 -2.15 -2.53
N ARG A 233 0.38 -2.25 -1.55
CA ARG A 233 0.05 -2.71 -0.20
C ARG A 233 -1.04 -1.87 0.46
N TYR A 234 -0.91 -0.55 0.38
CA TYR A 234 -1.91 0.37 0.90
C TYR A 234 -3.27 0.15 0.23
N ARG A 235 -3.34 0.19 -1.10
CA ARG A 235 -4.60 0.04 -1.81
C ARG A 235 -5.29 -1.28 -1.51
N LEU A 236 -4.54 -2.37 -1.48
CA LEU A 236 -5.05 -3.69 -1.14
C LEU A 236 -5.55 -3.75 0.32
N SER A 237 -4.83 -3.16 1.26
CA SER A 237 -5.26 -3.16 2.67
C SER A 237 -6.56 -2.39 2.85
N GLN A 238 -6.71 -1.25 2.19
CA GLN A 238 -7.92 -0.42 2.29
C GLN A 238 -9.16 -1.10 1.67
N VAL A 239 -8.99 -1.95 0.65
CA VAL A 239 -10.09 -2.79 0.13
C VAL A 239 -10.28 -4.09 0.92
N GLY A 240 -9.57 -4.28 2.03
CA GLY A 240 -9.71 -5.44 2.93
C GLY A 240 -8.98 -6.69 2.45
N THR A 241 -8.01 -6.56 1.55
CA THR A 241 -7.19 -7.67 1.07
C THR A 241 -5.93 -7.81 1.89
N ARG A 242 -5.62 -9.04 2.29
CA ARG A 242 -4.40 -9.36 3.02
C ARG A 242 -3.17 -9.23 2.13
N ILE A 243 -2.13 -8.57 2.65
CA ILE A 243 -0.82 -8.42 2.01
C ILE A 243 0.03 -9.65 2.25
N ILE A 244 0.69 -10.17 1.20
CA ILE A 244 1.48 -11.41 1.27
C ILE A 244 2.88 -11.22 0.68
N ASN A 245 2.98 -11.00 -0.62
CA ASN A 245 4.24 -10.77 -1.34
C ASN A 245 3.93 -10.14 -2.71
N ASN A 246 4.96 -9.64 -3.38
CA ASN A 246 4.85 -8.97 -4.67
C ASN A 246 4.04 -9.76 -5.71
N VAL A 247 4.26 -11.07 -5.86
CA VAL A 247 3.52 -11.89 -6.84
C VAL A 247 2.02 -11.95 -6.52
N VAL A 248 1.66 -12.35 -5.30
CA VAL A 248 0.24 -12.50 -4.92
C VAL A 248 -0.45 -11.13 -4.88
N ASP A 249 0.21 -10.12 -4.32
CA ASP A 249 -0.32 -8.77 -4.23
C ASP A 249 -0.57 -8.17 -5.62
N PHE A 250 0.33 -8.35 -6.59
CA PHE A 250 0.09 -7.84 -7.94
C PHE A 250 -1.10 -8.52 -8.63
N THR A 251 -1.30 -9.83 -8.44
CA THR A 251 -2.49 -10.52 -8.99
C THR A 251 -3.80 -10.00 -8.38
N ASN A 252 -3.83 -9.80 -7.05
CA ASN A 252 -4.98 -9.19 -6.37
C ASN A 252 -5.17 -7.72 -6.78
N TYR A 253 -4.08 -6.98 -6.97
CA TYR A 253 -4.15 -5.59 -7.39
C TYR A 253 -4.85 -5.47 -8.74
N VAL A 254 -4.48 -6.30 -9.73
CA VAL A 254 -5.14 -6.32 -11.05
C VAL A 254 -6.62 -6.69 -10.94
N LEU A 255 -6.98 -7.62 -10.05
CA LEU A 255 -8.38 -7.97 -9.78
C LEU A 255 -9.19 -6.73 -9.37
N TYR A 256 -8.73 -5.97 -8.37
CA TYR A 256 -9.46 -4.79 -7.90
C TYR A 256 -9.31 -3.58 -8.82
N ASP A 257 -8.22 -3.48 -9.57
CA ASP A 257 -7.96 -2.37 -10.50
C ASP A 257 -8.89 -2.43 -11.71
N ILE A 258 -8.87 -3.57 -12.43
CA ILE A 258 -9.54 -3.72 -13.73
C ILE A 258 -10.59 -4.86 -13.79
N GLY A 259 -10.77 -5.61 -12.69
CA GLY A 259 -11.81 -6.63 -12.61
C GLY A 259 -11.42 -7.98 -13.19
N GLN A 260 -10.12 -8.20 -13.45
CA GLN A 260 -9.62 -9.46 -14.01
C GLN A 260 -8.92 -10.29 -12.92
N PRO A 261 -9.53 -11.40 -12.46
CA PRO A 261 -8.84 -12.34 -11.59
C PRO A 261 -7.64 -12.95 -12.33
N LEU A 262 -6.49 -12.98 -11.66
CA LEU A 262 -5.26 -13.59 -12.14
C LEU A 262 -4.75 -14.62 -11.13
N HIS A 263 -3.87 -15.50 -11.62
CA HIS A 263 -3.19 -16.48 -10.79
C HIS A 263 -1.73 -16.61 -11.25
N ALA A 264 -0.84 -16.93 -10.31
CA ALA A 264 0.56 -17.18 -10.58
C ALA A 264 0.90 -18.62 -10.21
N PHE A 265 1.70 -19.27 -11.06
CA PHE A 265 2.24 -20.62 -10.84
C PHE A 265 3.76 -20.53 -10.74
N ASP A 266 4.36 -21.44 -9.96
CA ASP A 266 5.81 -21.70 -9.91
C ASP A 266 6.13 -22.89 -10.83
#